data_AF-A0A8J3QIQ4-F1
#
_entry.id   AF-A0A8J3QIQ4-F1
#
_cell.length_a   1.000
_cell.length_b   1.000
_cell.length_c   1.000
_cell.angle_alpha   90.00
_cell.angle_beta   90.00
_cell.angle_gamma   90.00
#
_symmetry.space_group_name_H-M   'P 1'
#
loop_
_entity.id
_entity.type
_entity.pdbx_description
1 polymer ?
#
loop_
_entity_poly.entity_id
_entity_poly.type
_entity_poly.pdbx_seq_one_letter_code
_entity_poly.pdbx_strand_id
1 'polypeptide(L)'
;MDDEVDELTEQIVVQLPMGLAEDDLDLRNRLGDAIEAKLAELELGEFDGGDIGSGTMNLFAYVAPEHWQQAFAAVHSIVDEFDLLEVALIARRDTSDEDADLVIVWPEGSDREFSY
;
A
#
# COMPACT_ATOMS: atom_id res chain seq x y z
N MET A 1 24.36 9.06 20.45
CA MET A 1 23.42 8.15 19.80
C MET A 1 22.86 9.00 18.71
N ASP A 2 23.39 8.81 17.51
CA ASP A 2 22.74 9.34 16.31
C ASP A 2 21.37 8.65 16.28
N ASP A 3 20.31 9.44 16.45
CA ASP A 3 18.99 9.05 15.98
C ASP A 3 19.14 8.91 14.46
N GLU A 4 19.49 7.72 13.97
CA GLU A 4 19.07 7.29 12.65
C GLU A 4 17.54 7.36 12.72
N VAL A 5 16.98 8.51 12.35
CA VAL A 5 15.58 8.57 11.95
C VAL A 5 15.46 7.53 10.86
N ASP A 6 14.72 6.44 11.13
CA ASP A 6 14.33 5.50 10.10
C ASP A 6 13.59 6.30 9.02
N GLU A 7 14.32 6.71 7.99
CA GLU A 7 13.75 7.46 6.89
C GLU A 7 12.78 6.50 6.20
N LEU A 8 11.48 6.76 6.34
CA LEU A 8 10.42 5.99 5.69
C LEU A 8 10.40 6.35 4.19
N THR A 9 11.41 5.90 3.46
CA THR A 9 11.61 6.24 2.04
C THR A 9 10.96 5.26 1.09
N GLU A 10 10.41 4.14 1.56
CA GLU A 10 9.68 3.22 0.72
C GLU A 10 8.19 3.43 0.89
N GLN A 11 7.47 3.58 -0.22
CA GLN A 11 6.02 3.65 -0.23
C GLN A 11 5.42 2.36 -0.79
N ILE A 12 4.49 1.78 -0.04
CA ILE A 12 3.56 0.76 -0.50
C ILE A 12 2.32 1.47 -1.02
N VAL A 13 1.93 1.18 -2.25
CA VAL A 13 0.66 1.63 -2.83
C VAL A 13 -0.23 0.43 -3.13
N VAL A 14 -1.42 0.39 -2.54
CA VAL A 14 -2.45 -0.60 -2.87
C VAL A 14 -3.52 0.07 -3.71
N GLN A 15 -3.74 -0.42 -4.93
CA GLN A 15 -4.78 0.05 -5.84
C GLN A 15 -5.85 -1.01 -6.04
N LEU A 16 -7.11 -0.60 -5.97
CA LEU A 16 -8.28 -1.41 -6.22
C LEU A 16 -9.19 -0.71 -7.23
N PRO A 17 -9.91 -1.45 -8.11
CA PRO A 17 -10.98 -0.84 -8.89
C PRO A 17 -12.13 -0.38 -7.98
N MET A 18 -12.86 0.65 -8.40
CA MET A 18 -14.15 1.00 -7.80
C MET A 18 -15.25 0.01 -8.22
N GLY A 19 -16.38 0.04 -7.51
CA GLY A 19 -17.54 -0.82 -7.71
C GLY A 19 -17.38 -2.21 -7.11
N LEU A 20 -16.44 -2.37 -6.17
CA LEU A 20 -16.23 -3.62 -5.44
C LEU A 20 -17.21 -3.78 -4.28
N ALA A 21 -17.67 -2.66 -3.70
CA ALA A 21 -18.65 -2.64 -2.63
C ALA A 21 -19.82 -1.69 -2.94
N GLU A 22 -20.92 -1.81 -2.20
CA GLU A 22 -22.02 -0.84 -2.24
C GLU A 22 -21.55 0.56 -1.81
N ASP A 23 -20.59 0.61 -0.89
CA ASP A 23 -19.90 1.81 -0.43
C ASP A 23 -18.39 1.59 -0.49
N ASP A 24 -17.80 1.94 -1.63
CA ASP A 24 -16.36 1.84 -1.87
C ASP A 24 -15.54 2.69 -0.88
N LEU A 25 -16.10 3.81 -0.39
CA LEU A 25 -15.42 4.65 0.59
C LEU A 25 -15.33 3.93 1.96
N ASP A 26 -16.39 3.25 2.37
CA ASP A 26 -16.37 2.38 3.57
C ASP A 26 -15.35 1.25 3.41
N LEU A 27 -15.33 0.57 2.25
CA LEU A 27 -14.34 -0.47 1.96
C LEU A 27 -12.91 0.06 2.06
N ARG A 28 -12.62 1.21 1.42
CA ARG A 28 -11.31 1.87 1.49
C ARG A 28 -10.92 2.18 2.93
N ASN A 29 -11.81 2.79 3.71
CA ASN A 29 -11.53 3.15 5.10
C ASN A 29 -11.23 1.91 5.95
N ARG A 30 -12.06 0.86 5.84
CA ARG A 30 -11.87 -0.38 6.61
C ARG A 30 -10.57 -1.10 6.25
N LEU A 31 -10.22 -1.12 4.97
CA LEU A 31 -8.96 -1.69 4.52
C LEU A 31 -7.76 -0.85 5.00
N GLY A 32 -7.88 0.48 4.92
CA GLY A 32 -6.88 1.42 5.44
C GLY A 32 -6.65 1.26 6.94
N ASP A 33 -7.72 1.23 7.74
CA ASP A 33 -7.65 1.02 9.19
C ASP A 33 -6.97 -0.32 9.54
N ALA A 34 -7.25 -1.38 8.77
CA ALA A 34 -6.63 -2.69 8.97
C ALA A 34 -5.13 -2.68 8.62
N ILE A 35 -4.74 -2.00 7.54
CA ILE A 35 -3.34 -1.83 7.15
C ILE A 35 -2.61 -0.99 8.21
N GLU A 36 -3.16 0.15 8.60
CA GLU A 36 -2.60 1.03 9.63
C GLU A 36 -2.38 0.28 10.94
N ALA A 37 -3.42 -0.39 11.45
CA ALA A 37 -3.33 -1.17 12.69
C ALA A 37 -2.25 -2.25 12.60
N LYS A 38 -2.11 -2.92 11.46
CA LYS A 38 -1.13 -4.00 11.28
C LYS A 38 0.29 -3.48 11.20
N LEU A 39 0.53 -2.38 10.48
CA LEU A 39 1.85 -1.76 10.40
C LEU A 39 2.29 -1.19 11.75
N ALA A 40 1.37 -0.57 12.49
CA ALA A 40 1.62 -0.04 13.82
C ALA A 40 1.88 -1.16 14.85
N GLU A 41 1.13 -2.26 14.81
CA GLU A 41 1.35 -3.43 15.68
C GLU A 41 2.77 -4.01 15.53
N LEU A 42 3.28 -4.01 14.30
CA LEU A 42 4.56 -4.63 13.96
C LEU A 42 5.73 -3.63 13.90
N GLU A 43 5.47 -2.34 14.15
CA GLU A 43 6.47 -1.26 14.06
C GLU A 43 7.16 -1.19 12.67
N LEU A 44 6.40 -1.42 11.60
CA LEU A 44 6.93 -1.55 10.23
C LEU A 44 6.83 -0.29 9.36
N GLY A 45 6.01 0.69 9.79
CA GLY A 45 5.78 1.91 9.01
C GLY A 45 4.55 2.68 9.46
N GLU A 46 4.17 3.66 8.64
CA GLU A 46 3.07 4.59 8.88
C GLU A 46 2.09 4.58 7.68
N PHE A 47 0.79 4.58 7.97
CA PHE A 47 -0.24 4.72 6.95
C PHE A 47 -0.48 6.21 6.65
N ASP A 48 -0.41 6.60 5.38
CA ASP A 48 -0.49 8.01 4.95
C ASP A 48 -1.90 8.40 4.46
N GLY A 49 -2.76 7.41 4.23
CA GLY A 49 -4.14 7.62 3.82
C GLY A 49 -4.45 6.96 2.48
N GLY A 50 -5.38 7.56 1.75
CA GLY A 50 -5.80 7.05 0.46
C GLY A 50 -6.68 8.02 -0.30
N ASP A 51 -6.81 7.78 -1.60
CA ASP A 51 -7.64 8.56 -2.50
C ASP A 51 -8.62 7.67 -3.27
N ILE A 52 -9.62 8.33 -3.86
CA ILE A 52 -10.57 7.72 -4.77
C ILE A 52 -10.70 8.65 -5.96
N GLY A 53 -10.41 8.12 -7.15
CA GLY A 53 -10.31 8.89 -8.39
C GLY A 53 -10.22 7.97 -9.59
N SER A 54 -10.62 8.47 -10.76
CA SER A 54 -10.41 7.78 -12.06
C SER A 54 -10.90 6.32 -12.14
N GLY A 55 -11.86 5.91 -11.32
CA GLY A 55 -12.38 4.53 -11.28
C GLY A 55 -11.56 3.58 -10.40
N THR A 56 -10.63 4.10 -9.60
CA THR A 56 -9.78 3.36 -8.67
C THR A 56 -9.83 3.95 -7.26
N MET A 57 -9.43 3.13 -6.29
CA MET A 57 -9.15 3.51 -4.92
C MET A 57 -7.70 3.17 -4.61
N ASN A 58 -6.98 4.12 -4.03
CA ASN A 58 -5.57 3.97 -3.68
C ASN A 58 -5.39 4.10 -2.17
N LEU A 59 -4.47 3.31 -1.61
CA LEU A 59 -4.04 3.37 -0.22
C LEU A 59 -2.52 3.47 -0.17
N PHE A 60 -2.01 4.30 0.72
CA PHE A 60 -0.59 4.64 0.81
C PHE A 60 -0.05 4.33 2.20
N ALA A 61 1.10 3.68 2.27
CA ALA A 61 1.85 3.51 3.52
C ALA A 61 3.34 3.71 3.26
N TYR A 62 4.03 4.39 4.19
CA TYR A 62 5.47 4.55 4.17
C TYR A 62 6.14 3.58 5.13
N VAL A 63 7.24 2.98 4.70
CA VAL A 63 7.97 1.96 5.43
C VAL A 63 9.47 2.21 5.31
N ALA A 64 10.24 1.78 6.31
CA ALA A 64 11.70 1.80 6.21
C ALA A 64 12.17 0.78 5.16
N PRO A 65 13.22 1.06 4.38
CA PRO A 65 13.76 0.12 3.38
C PRO A 65 14.07 -1.27 3.94
N GLU A 66 14.57 -1.34 5.17
CA GLU A 66 14.89 -2.61 5.84
C GLU A 66 13.65 -3.43 6.21
N HIS A 67 12.50 -2.77 6.42
CA HIS A 67 11.23 -3.39 6.76
C HIS A 67 10.38 -3.76 5.54
N TRP A 68 10.79 -3.37 4.32
CA TRP A 68 10.02 -3.55 3.09
C TRP A 68 9.37 -4.94 2.97
N GLN A 69 10.15 -6.02 3.11
CA GLN A 69 9.65 -7.38 2.90
C GLN A 69 8.57 -7.76 3.93
N GLN A 70 8.75 -7.34 5.18
CA GLN A 70 7.81 -7.62 6.26
C GLN A 70 6.53 -6.79 6.11
N ALA A 71 6.67 -5.51 5.76
CA ALA A 71 5.55 -4.62 5.53
C ALA A 71 4.72 -5.03 4.31
N PHE A 72 5.38 -5.40 3.20
CA PHE A 72 4.70 -5.96 2.04
C PHE A 72 3.92 -7.22 2.40
N ALA A 73 4.53 -8.16 3.13
CA ALA A 73 3.84 -9.38 3.56
C ALA A 73 2.64 -9.09 4.48
N ALA A 74 2.76 -8.10 5.37
CA ALA A 74 1.67 -7.66 6.23
C ALA A 74 0.52 -7.07 5.42
N VAL A 75 0.79 -6.12 4.52
CA VAL A 75 -0.21 -5.51 3.64
C VAL A 75 -0.86 -6.55 2.74
N HIS A 76 -0.06 -7.43 2.12
CA HIS A 76 -0.56 -8.51 1.29
C HIS A 76 -1.50 -9.45 2.06
N SER A 77 -1.17 -9.81 3.31
CA SER A 77 -2.06 -10.61 4.17
C SER A 77 -3.39 -9.90 4.41
N ILE A 78 -3.37 -8.61 4.73
CA ILE A 78 -4.61 -7.85 4.96
C ILE A 78 -5.46 -7.79 3.68
N VAL A 79 -4.86 -7.56 2.51
CA VAL A 79 -5.59 -7.54 1.24
C VAL A 79 -6.20 -8.93 0.92
N ASP A 80 -5.51 -10.02 1.28
CA ASP A 80 -6.02 -11.39 1.18
C ASP A 80 -7.20 -11.65 2.13
N GLU A 81 -7.12 -11.18 3.37
CA GLU A 81 -8.17 -11.30 4.38
C GLU A 81 -9.47 -10.58 3.97
N PHE A 82 -9.38 -9.62 3.07
CA PHE A 82 -10.52 -8.93 2.46
C PHE A 82 -10.99 -9.58 1.14
N ASP A 83 -10.37 -10.69 0.71
CA ASP A 83 -10.61 -11.37 -0.57
C ASP A 83 -10.36 -10.47 -1.80
N LEU A 84 -9.38 -9.56 -1.72
CA LEU A 84 -9.13 -8.53 -2.75
C LEU A 84 -7.89 -8.79 -3.63
N LEU A 85 -7.07 -9.81 -3.34
CA LEU A 85 -5.81 -10.04 -4.06
C LEU A 85 -5.97 -10.27 -5.57
N GLU A 86 -7.09 -10.82 -6.01
CA GLU A 86 -7.34 -11.08 -7.44
C GLU A 86 -7.51 -9.78 -8.26
N VAL A 87 -7.94 -8.71 -7.60
CA VAL A 87 -8.24 -7.41 -8.22
C VAL A 87 -7.27 -6.31 -7.80
N ALA A 88 -6.53 -6.50 -6.71
CA ALA A 88 -5.57 -5.54 -6.20
C ALA A 88 -4.30 -5.47 -7.04
N LEU A 89 -3.74 -4.26 -7.15
CA LEU A 89 -2.35 -4.03 -7.50
C LEU A 89 -1.63 -3.52 -6.27
N ILE A 90 -0.47 -4.09 -5.97
CA ILE A 90 0.43 -3.58 -4.93
C ILE A 90 1.71 -3.14 -5.62
N ALA A 91 2.12 -1.90 -5.40
CA ALA A 91 3.35 -1.35 -5.95
C ALA A 91 4.26 -0.80 -4.86
N ARG A 92 5.54 -0.71 -5.22
CA ARG A 92 6.62 -0.10 -4.46
C ARG A 92 7.06 1.19 -5.15
N ARG A 93 7.34 2.22 -4.38
CA ARG A 93 8.05 3.42 -4.86
C ARG A 93 9.07 3.88 -3.82
N ASP A 94 10.28 4.17 -4.26
CA ASP A 94 11.26 4.89 -3.44
C ASP A 94 10.92 6.39 -3.51
N THR A 95 10.53 6.99 -2.40
CA THR A 95 10.18 8.41 -2.33
C THR A 95 11.35 9.32 -2.00
N SER A 96 12.54 8.76 -1.76
CA SER A 96 13.78 9.55 -1.69
C SER A 96 14.29 9.99 -3.06
N ASP A 97 13.85 9.29 -4.12
CA ASP A 97 14.14 9.61 -5.52
C ASP A 97 12.86 10.18 -6.19
N GLU A 98 12.89 11.46 -6.55
CA GLU A 98 11.74 12.14 -7.17
C GLU A 98 11.37 11.55 -8.54
N ASP A 99 12.34 10.93 -9.22
CA ASP A 99 12.20 10.31 -10.54
C ASP A 99 11.86 8.80 -10.44
N ALA A 100 11.75 8.23 -9.24
CA ALA A 100 11.43 6.82 -9.08
C ALA A 100 9.98 6.49 -9.50
N ASP A 101 9.88 5.58 -10.46
CA ASP A 101 8.64 4.99 -10.93
C ASP A 101 8.03 4.03 -9.88
N LEU A 102 6.71 3.89 -9.92
CA LEU A 102 6.01 2.81 -9.22
C LEU A 102 6.32 1.47 -9.89
N VAL A 103 6.82 0.53 -9.10
CA VAL A 103 7.07 -0.85 -9.53
C VAL A 103 6.00 -1.76 -8.95
N ILE A 104 5.18 -2.37 -9.81
CA ILE A 104 4.19 -3.37 -9.36
C ILE A 104 4.92 -4.59 -8.84
N VAL A 105 4.64 -4.92 -7.57
CA VAL A 105 5.15 -6.10 -6.87
C VAL A 105 4.08 -7.18 -6.71
N TRP A 106 2.80 -6.83 -6.88
CA TRP A 106 1.69 -7.79 -6.94
C TRP A 106 0.63 -7.41 -7.99
N PRO A 107 0.16 -8.36 -8.82
CA PRO A 107 0.73 -9.70 -8.99
C PRO A 107 2.13 -9.63 -9.62
N GLU A 108 2.99 -10.59 -9.30
CA GLU A 108 4.36 -10.63 -9.82
C GLU A 108 4.36 -10.66 -11.35
N GLY A 109 5.16 -9.79 -11.97
CA GLY A 109 5.30 -9.72 -13.44
C GLY A 109 4.07 -9.15 -14.17
N SER A 110 3.20 -8.43 -13.46
CA SER A 110 2.07 -7.72 -14.07
C SER A 110 2.52 -6.66 -15.07
N ASP A 111 1.95 -6.67 -16.29
CA ASP A 111 2.06 -5.58 -17.27
C ASP A 111 0.97 -4.49 -17.09
N ARG A 112 0.19 -4.55 -16.00
CA ARG A 112 -0.84 -3.53 -15.71
C ARG A 112 -0.18 -2.20 -15.37
N GLU A 113 -0.92 -1.11 -15.56
CA GLU A 113 -0.47 0.24 -15.23
C GLU A 113 -1.29 0.79 -14.07
N PHE A 114 -0.63 1.53 -13.16
CA PHE A 114 -1.33 2.27 -12.11
C PHE A 114 -2.10 3.43 -12.71
N SER A 115 -3.35 3.61 -12.28
CA SER A 115 -4.19 4.76 -12.64
C SER A 115 -4.37 5.71 -11.46
N TYR A 116 -4.29 7.02 -11.71
CA TYR A 116 -4.55 8.06 -10.70
C TYR A 116 -5.78 8.88 -11.06
#